data_AF-A0A9P9A641-F1
#
_entry.id   AF-A0A9P9A641-F1
#
_cell.length_a   1.000
_cell.length_b   1.000
_cell.length_c   1.000
_cell.angle_alpha   90.00
_cell.angle_beta   90.00
_cell.angle_gamma   90.00
#
_symmetry.space_group_name_H-M   'P 1'
#
loop_
_entity.id
_entity.type
_entity.pdbx_description
1 polymer ?
#
loop_
_entity_poly.entity_id
_entity_poly.type
_entity_poly.pdbx_seq_one_letter_code
_entity_poly.pdbx_strand_id
1 'polypeptide(L)'
;MTSAHDVVQAIRLPQTVPFSIPSDLQHEPLASFRQSLTEKEHFLFNLSHPHLYVNTITPETRNICPILNNIRNDFGQTVCDNWTILATTNMDLLRGSLLASCRYMAQVEMNSQYAQCADQYKLNIVRDLQNAIAVDSPSSRRDAVSKALVLTFDDISLQNAAMARMHLTGALHIINAAGGIAALGLSDLISYLISNCVYSKRILDEEPDVLQRSRRYWGTTGL
;
A
#
# COMPACT_ATOMS: atom_id res chain seq x y z
N MET A 1 -21.13 -17.90 -2.18
CA MET A 1 -20.02 -16.95 -2.02
C MET A 1 -20.62 -15.65 -1.54
N THR A 2 -20.20 -15.16 -0.38
CA THR A 2 -20.64 -13.87 0.18
C THR A 2 -20.10 -12.74 -0.69
N SER A 3 -20.93 -11.76 -1.08
CA SER A 3 -20.50 -10.66 -1.94
C SER A 3 -19.47 -9.78 -1.23
N ALA A 4 -18.54 -9.16 -1.97
CA ALA A 4 -17.63 -8.16 -1.40
C ALA A 4 -18.40 -7.02 -0.71
N HIS A 5 -19.61 -6.71 -1.19
CA HIS A 5 -20.50 -5.73 -0.57
C HIS A 5 -21.00 -6.19 0.81
N ASP A 6 -21.35 -7.46 0.96
CA ASP A 6 -21.81 -8.06 2.22
C ASP A 6 -20.68 -8.08 3.26
N VAL A 7 -19.44 -8.35 2.82
CA VAL A 7 -18.24 -8.33 3.68
C VAL A 7 -17.94 -6.92 4.18
N VAL A 8 -18.07 -5.90 3.32
CA VAL A 8 -17.90 -4.50 3.72
C VAL A 8 -18.97 -4.06 4.72
N GLN A 9 -20.22 -4.49 4.57
CA GLN A 9 -21.28 -4.19 5.53
C GLN A 9 -21.09 -4.90 6.88
N ALA A 10 -20.51 -6.10 6.86
CA ALA A 10 -20.20 -6.87 8.08
C ALA A 10 -19.02 -6.29 8.87
N ILE A 11 -18.05 -5.67 8.19
CA ILE A 11 -16.91 -5.03 8.84
C ILE A 11 -17.31 -3.61 9.23
N ARG A 12 -17.27 -3.28 10.53
CA ARG A 12 -17.41 -1.89 11.03
C ARG A 12 -16.19 -1.04 10.67
N LEU A 13 -15.89 -0.88 9.38
CA LEU A 13 -14.86 0.05 8.92
C LEU A 13 -15.35 1.48 9.20
N PRO A 14 -14.57 2.30 9.91
CA PRO A 14 -14.91 3.70 10.06
C PRO A 14 -14.86 4.39 8.69
N GLN A 15 -15.88 5.18 8.35
CA GLN A 15 -15.87 6.07 7.18
C GLN A 15 -14.80 7.16 7.32
N THR A 16 -14.48 7.51 8.57
CA THR A 16 -13.36 8.37 8.99
C THR A 16 -12.60 7.67 10.10
N VAL A 17 -11.31 7.43 9.91
CA VAL A 17 -10.42 6.88 10.95
C VAL A 17 -9.65 8.07 11.54
N PRO A 18 -9.85 8.45 12.82
CA PRO A 18 -8.96 9.39 13.48
C PRO A 18 -7.54 8.81 13.45
N PHE A 19 -6.61 9.54 12.87
CA PHE A 19 -5.24 9.10 12.69
C PHE A 19 -4.35 9.88 13.63
N SER A 20 -3.64 9.15 14.48
CA SER A 20 -2.68 9.73 15.42
C SER A 20 -1.30 9.26 15.00
N ILE A 21 -0.36 10.20 14.87
CA ILE A 21 1.06 9.84 14.71
C ILE A 21 1.52 9.30 16.07
N PRO A 22 2.00 8.05 16.15
CA PRO A 22 2.52 7.52 17.41
C PRO A 22 3.65 8.42 17.92
N SER A 23 3.53 8.91 19.15
CA SER A 23 4.54 9.81 19.74
C SER A 23 5.82 9.08 20.15
N ASP A 24 5.80 7.75 20.20
CA ASP A 24 6.93 6.90 20.58
C ASP A 24 7.34 6.03 19.40
N LEU A 25 8.09 6.64 18.47
CA LEU A 25 8.64 5.97 17.32
C LEU A 25 9.95 5.33 17.72
N GLN A 26 9.91 4.02 17.98
CA GLN A 26 11.12 3.25 18.14
C GLN A 26 11.93 3.35 16.84
N HIS A 27 13.10 3.98 16.92
CA HIS A 27 14.02 4.16 15.79
C HIS A 27 14.68 2.84 15.32
N GLU A 28 14.57 1.78 16.13
CA GLU A 28 15.29 0.51 15.95
C GLU A 28 14.82 -0.35 14.76
N PRO A 29 13.51 -0.51 14.47
CA PRO A 29 13.05 -1.34 13.35
C PRO A 29 13.44 -0.74 11.98
N LEU A 30 13.41 0.58 11.85
CA LEU A 30 13.83 1.26 10.62
C LEU A 30 15.35 1.16 10.41
N ALA A 31 16.14 1.33 11.48
CA ALA A 31 17.59 1.18 11.41
C ALA A 31 17.98 -0.23 10.96
N SER A 32 17.35 -1.25 11.56
CA SER A 32 17.54 -2.66 11.20
C SER A 32 17.11 -2.95 9.76
N PHE A 33 15.97 -2.41 9.32
CA PHE A 33 15.53 -2.52 7.94
C PHE A 33 16.56 -1.94 6.97
N ARG A 34 17.02 -0.72 7.24
CA ARG A 34 18.02 -0.05 6.39
C ARG A 34 19.31 -0.86 6.30
N GLN A 35 19.77 -1.45 7.41
CA GLN A 35 20.97 -2.30 7.39
C GLN A 35 20.79 -3.59 6.58
N SER A 36 19.55 -4.07 6.43
CA SER A 36 19.25 -5.27 5.65
C SER A 36 19.18 -5.03 4.13
N LEU A 37 19.19 -3.77 3.68
CA LEU A 37 19.07 -3.42 2.26
C LEU A 37 20.39 -3.67 1.52
N THR A 38 20.28 -4.22 0.31
CA THR A 38 21.37 -4.22 -0.66
C THR A 38 21.66 -2.80 -1.17
N GLU A 39 22.81 -2.58 -1.82
CA GLU A 39 23.16 -1.27 -2.39
C GLU A 39 22.10 -0.74 -3.38
N LYS A 40 21.55 -1.63 -4.21
CA LYS A 40 20.47 -1.30 -5.15
C LYS A 40 19.19 -0.90 -4.41
N GLU A 41 18.86 -1.59 -3.32
CA GLU A 41 17.71 -1.27 -2.50
C GLU A 41 17.91 0.01 -1.70
N HIS A 42 19.13 0.31 -1.26
CA HIS A 42 19.47 1.60 -0.68
C HIS A 42 19.25 2.74 -1.66
N PHE A 43 19.67 2.58 -2.91
CA PHE A 43 19.39 3.56 -3.96
C PHE A 43 17.89 3.75 -4.18
N LEU A 44 17.12 2.65 -4.28
CA LEU A 44 15.67 2.71 -4.42
C LEU A 44 15.00 3.37 -3.21
N PHE A 45 15.36 2.96 -2.00
CA PHE A 45 14.87 3.51 -0.74
C PHE A 45 15.17 5.01 -0.63
N ASN A 46 16.38 5.41 -1.03
CA ASN A 46 16.82 6.81 -1.12
C ASN A 46 16.25 7.55 -2.32
N LEU A 47 15.59 6.91 -3.29
CA LEU A 47 14.78 7.56 -4.31
C LEU A 47 13.34 7.71 -3.83
N SER A 48 12.82 6.71 -3.12
CA SER A 48 11.54 6.79 -2.42
C SER A 48 11.54 7.90 -1.36
N HIS A 49 12.68 8.15 -0.70
CA HIS A 49 12.82 9.04 0.46
C HIS A 49 12.91 10.57 0.25
N PRO A 50 13.59 11.14 -0.77
CA PRO A 50 13.72 12.59 -0.92
C PRO A 50 12.39 13.27 -1.27
N HIS A 51 11.42 12.53 -1.85
CA HIS A 51 10.03 12.97 -1.99
C HIS A 51 9.24 12.97 -0.67
N LEU A 52 9.87 12.49 0.40
CA LEU A 52 9.27 12.08 1.66
C LEU A 52 9.85 12.83 2.88
N TYR A 53 10.83 13.72 2.68
CA TYR A 53 11.48 14.45 3.78
C TYR A 53 11.75 15.94 3.60
N VAL A 54 11.76 16.55 2.39
CA VAL A 54 12.17 17.96 2.27
C VAL A 54 11.47 18.69 1.12
N ASN A 55 10.66 19.69 1.46
CA ASN A 55 10.39 21.03 0.88
C ASN A 55 10.70 21.41 -0.59
N THR A 56 10.97 20.46 -1.50
CA THR A 56 11.12 20.72 -2.93
C THR A 56 10.33 19.69 -3.70
N ILE A 57 9.01 19.83 -3.64
CA ILE A 57 8.09 19.10 -4.51
C ILE A 57 7.52 20.12 -5.48
N THR A 58 7.92 20.04 -6.75
CA THR A 58 7.03 20.46 -7.82
C THR A 58 5.85 19.48 -7.88
N PRO A 59 4.60 19.94 -8.10
CA PRO A 59 3.38 19.11 -8.10
C PRO A 59 3.44 17.83 -8.94
N GLU A 60 4.33 17.78 -9.93
CA GLU A 60 4.55 16.66 -10.84
C GLU A 60 5.09 15.40 -10.13
N THR A 61 5.93 15.54 -9.09
CA THR A 61 6.65 14.42 -8.45
C THR A 61 5.86 13.72 -7.33
N ARG A 62 4.74 14.29 -6.87
CA ARG A 62 3.80 13.62 -5.93
C ARG A 62 3.10 12.39 -6.54
N ASN A 63 3.13 12.25 -7.86
CA ASN A 63 2.45 11.17 -8.58
C ASN A 63 3.21 9.82 -8.55
N ILE A 64 4.41 9.79 -7.97
CA ILE A 64 5.40 8.72 -8.11
C ILE A 64 5.10 7.49 -7.23
N CYS A 65 4.56 7.67 -6.01
CA CYS A 65 4.20 6.55 -5.15
C CYS A 65 2.72 6.19 -5.34
N PRO A 66 2.36 5.02 -5.89
CA PRO A 66 0.97 4.61 -6.08
C PRO A 66 0.20 4.52 -4.75
N ILE A 67 0.89 4.23 -3.65
CA ILE A 67 0.27 4.21 -2.31
C ILE A 67 -0.16 5.64 -1.93
N LEU A 68 0.71 6.64 -2.12
CA LEU A 68 0.48 8.05 -1.73
C LEU A 68 -0.37 8.84 -2.74
N ASN A 69 -0.21 8.59 -4.04
CA ASN A 69 -1.03 9.16 -5.10
C ASN A 69 -2.52 8.74 -4.94
N ASN A 70 -2.75 7.65 -4.20
CA ASN A 70 -4.08 7.20 -3.83
C ASN A 70 -4.63 7.78 -2.52
N ILE A 71 -3.97 8.74 -1.88
CA ILE A 71 -4.42 9.37 -0.63
C ILE A 71 -4.64 10.88 -0.85
N ARG A 72 -5.48 11.24 -1.84
CA ARG A 72 -5.73 12.64 -2.23
C ARG A 72 -6.93 13.23 -1.48
N ASN A 73 -6.80 13.42 -0.17
CA ASN A 73 -7.65 14.29 0.66
C ASN A 73 -6.76 15.03 1.68
N ASP A 74 -7.27 16.06 2.36
CA ASP A 74 -6.48 16.87 3.32
C ASP A 74 -5.82 16.01 4.40
N PHE A 75 -6.47 14.90 4.74
CA PHE A 75 -5.97 13.87 5.66
C PHE A 75 -4.81 13.04 5.09
N GLY A 76 -4.83 12.83 3.78
CA GLY A 76 -3.78 12.16 3.04
C GLY A 76 -2.51 12.95 2.89
N GLN A 77 -2.57 14.29 2.95
CA GLN A 77 -1.38 15.11 3.04
C GLN A 77 -0.60 14.80 4.32
N THR A 78 -1.27 14.71 5.48
CA THR A 78 -0.65 14.30 6.75
C THR A 78 -0.05 12.90 6.69
N VAL A 79 -0.71 11.94 6.04
CA VAL A 79 -0.18 10.58 5.85
C VAL A 79 1.02 10.59 4.90
N CYS A 80 1.00 11.39 3.84
CA CYS A 80 2.11 11.56 2.91
C CYS A 80 3.33 12.20 3.60
N ASP A 81 3.10 13.28 4.35
CA ASP A 81 4.13 14.04 5.05
C ASP A 81 4.82 13.21 6.13
N ASN A 82 4.14 12.19 6.67
CA ASN A 82 4.67 11.31 7.70
C ASN A 82 4.93 9.88 7.21
N TRP A 83 4.84 9.59 5.91
CA TRP A 83 4.80 8.21 5.42
C TRP A 83 6.01 7.37 5.83
N THR A 84 7.21 7.95 5.94
CA THR A 84 8.39 7.24 6.47
C THR A 84 8.13 6.73 7.88
N ILE A 85 7.76 7.65 8.76
CA ILE A 85 7.48 7.43 10.18
C ILE A 85 6.35 6.42 10.35
N LEU A 86 5.38 6.44 9.45
CA LEU A 86 4.23 5.56 9.51
C LEU A 86 4.55 4.17 8.95
N ALA A 87 5.34 4.09 7.89
CA ALA A 87 5.79 2.83 7.31
C ALA A 87 6.78 2.10 8.24
N THR A 88 7.52 2.78 9.13
CA THR A 88 8.36 2.09 10.12
C THR A 88 7.56 1.20 11.06
N THR A 89 6.26 1.47 11.24
CA THR A 89 5.36 0.65 12.05
C THR A 89 4.94 -0.64 11.34
N ASN A 90 5.25 -0.79 10.04
CA ASN A 90 4.89 -1.96 9.26
C ASN A 90 5.89 -2.25 8.13
N MET A 91 6.72 -3.27 8.33
CA MET A 91 7.78 -3.67 7.39
C MET A 91 7.27 -4.05 6.00
N ASP A 92 6.04 -4.56 5.88
CA ASP A 92 5.46 -4.89 4.59
C ASP A 92 5.18 -3.63 3.76
N LEU A 93 4.78 -2.51 4.40
CA LEU A 93 4.61 -1.23 3.71
C LEU A 93 5.93 -0.66 3.19
N LEU A 94 7.04 -0.86 3.93
CA LEU A 94 8.38 -0.47 3.45
C LEU A 94 8.79 -1.31 2.23
N ARG A 95 8.58 -2.63 2.27
CA ARG A 95 8.81 -3.51 1.11
C ARG A 95 7.90 -3.15 -0.08
N GLY A 96 6.64 -2.80 0.19
CA GLY A 96 5.72 -2.28 -0.82
C GLY A 96 6.20 -0.97 -1.45
N SER A 97 6.87 -0.12 -0.68
CA SER A 97 7.47 1.12 -1.19
C SER A 97 8.64 0.83 -2.13
N LEU A 98 9.49 -0.15 -1.80
CA LEU A 98 10.57 -0.60 -2.71
C LEU A 98 10.03 -1.20 -4.01
N LEU A 99 8.97 -2.01 -3.92
CA LEU A 99 8.24 -2.52 -5.08
C LEU A 99 7.72 -1.38 -5.96
N ALA A 100 7.03 -0.41 -5.37
CA ALA A 100 6.52 0.76 -6.08
C ALA A 100 7.65 1.55 -6.78
N SER A 101 8.78 1.75 -6.10
CA SER A 101 9.94 2.41 -6.71
C SER A 101 10.52 1.61 -7.88
N CYS A 102 10.58 0.28 -7.79
CA CYS A 102 10.99 -0.55 -8.93
C CYS A 102 10.04 -0.39 -10.13
N ARG A 103 8.71 -0.37 -9.89
CA ARG A 103 7.71 -0.16 -10.94
C ARG A 103 7.87 1.21 -11.60
N TYR A 104 8.05 2.25 -10.80
CA TYR A 104 8.30 3.59 -11.30
C TYR A 104 9.54 3.65 -12.19
N MET A 105 10.68 3.13 -11.71
CA MET A 105 11.92 3.12 -12.49
C MET A 105 11.76 2.35 -13.80
N ALA A 106 11.01 1.24 -13.79
CA ALA A 106 10.80 0.43 -14.99
C ALA A 106 9.87 1.10 -16.01
N GLN A 107 8.79 1.75 -15.56
CA GLN A 107 7.71 2.24 -16.43
C GLN A 107 7.86 3.70 -16.82
N VAL A 108 8.36 4.54 -15.91
CA VAL A 108 8.43 6.00 -16.08
C VAL A 108 9.83 6.40 -16.53
N GLU A 109 10.85 5.98 -15.79
CA GLU A 109 12.25 6.21 -16.15
C GLU A 109 12.72 5.25 -17.26
N MET A 110 11.83 4.38 -17.75
CA MET A 110 12.07 3.40 -18.82
C MET A 110 13.31 2.52 -18.58
N ASN A 111 13.64 2.28 -17.31
CA ASN A 111 14.80 1.51 -16.92
C ASN A 111 14.41 0.05 -16.65
N SER A 112 14.38 -0.74 -17.73
CA SER A 112 13.89 -2.13 -17.74
C SER A 112 14.59 -3.06 -16.74
N GLN A 113 15.81 -2.74 -16.28
CA GLN A 113 16.52 -3.52 -15.26
C GLN A 113 15.79 -3.56 -13.90
N TYR A 114 14.82 -2.66 -13.68
CA TYR A 114 13.98 -2.63 -12.48
C TYR A 114 12.68 -3.42 -12.65
N ALA A 115 12.30 -3.83 -13.88
CA ALA A 115 11.12 -4.64 -14.10
C ALA A 115 11.24 -6.00 -13.41
N GLN A 116 12.35 -6.70 -13.62
CA GLN A 116 12.64 -7.97 -12.94
C GLN A 116 12.71 -7.80 -11.41
N CYS A 117 13.21 -6.67 -10.93
CA CYS A 117 13.26 -6.38 -9.49
C CYS A 117 11.85 -6.25 -8.91
N ALA A 118 10.96 -5.52 -9.59
CA ALA A 118 9.56 -5.39 -9.19
C ALA A 118 8.85 -6.75 -9.17
N ASP A 119 9.06 -7.56 -10.20
CA ASP A 119 8.46 -8.90 -10.28
C ASP A 119 8.96 -9.81 -9.15
N GLN A 120 10.26 -9.74 -8.81
CA GLN A 120 10.84 -10.49 -7.70
C GLN A 120 10.25 -10.07 -6.34
N TYR A 121 10.09 -8.76 -6.10
CA TYR A 121 9.43 -8.28 -4.89
C TYR A 121 7.99 -8.75 -4.79
N LYS A 122 7.21 -8.62 -5.87
CA LYS A 122 5.82 -9.07 -5.90
C LYS A 122 5.72 -10.57 -5.61
N LEU A 123 6.55 -11.39 -6.26
CA LEU A 123 6.60 -12.83 -6.03
C LEU A 123 6.92 -13.18 -4.57
N ASN A 124 7.87 -12.48 -3.96
CA ASN A 124 8.22 -12.69 -2.54
C ASN A 124 7.04 -12.33 -1.63
N ILE A 125 6.39 -11.19 -1.85
CA ILE A 125 5.21 -10.76 -1.08
C ILE A 125 4.05 -11.76 -1.21
N VAL A 126 3.81 -12.31 -2.41
CA VAL A 126 2.78 -13.34 -2.64
C VAL A 126 3.09 -14.62 -1.87
N ARG A 127 4.35 -15.10 -1.89
CA ARG A 127 4.76 -16.28 -1.11
C ARG A 127 4.62 -16.05 0.39
N ASP A 128 5.06 -14.90 0.87
CA ASP A 128 4.94 -14.54 2.29
C ASP A 128 3.47 -14.41 2.72
N LEU A 129 2.60 -13.90 1.84
CA LEU A 129 1.15 -13.87 2.09
C LEU A 129 0.58 -15.27 2.20
N GLN A 130 0.94 -16.19 1.31
CA GLN A 130 0.50 -17.59 1.39
C GLN A 130 0.93 -18.25 2.71
N ASN A 131 2.19 -18.03 3.11
CA ASN A 131 2.70 -18.53 4.38
C ASN A 131 1.94 -17.92 5.57
N ALA A 132 1.66 -16.61 5.54
CA ALA A 132 0.96 -15.92 6.60
C ALA A 132 -0.50 -16.39 6.73
N ILE A 133 -1.16 -16.71 5.61
CA ILE A 133 -2.51 -17.29 5.62
C ILE A 133 -2.50 -18.73 6.18
N ALA A 134 -1.45 -19.50 5.90
CA ALA A 134 -1.31 -20.87 6.39
C ALA A 134 -1.09 -20.94 7.91
N VAL A 135 -0.52 -19.90 8.51
CA VAL A 135 -0.30 -19.80 9.96
C VAL A 135 -1.52 -19.13 10.60
N ASP A 136 -2.37 -19.90 11.28
CA ASP A 136 -3.53 -19.34 11.98
C ASP A 136 -3.15 -18.73 13.35
N SER A 137 -2.46 -17.59 13.32
CA SER A 137 -2.16 -16.78 14.51
C SER A 137 -2.59 -15.33 14.31
N PRO A 138 -2.91 -14.58 15.38
CA PRO A 138 -3.29 -13.18 15.27
C PRO A 138 -2.22 -12.29 14.60
N SER A 139 -0.94 -12.52 14.89
CA SER A 139 0.15 -11.79 14.24
C SER A 139 0.22 -12.11 12.75
N SER A 140 0.11 -13.38 12.38
CA SER A 140 0.17 -13.78 10.98
C SER A 140 -1.02 -13.28 10.17
N ARG A 141 -2.22 -13.22 10.76
CA ARG A 141 -3.39 -12.60 10.15
C ARG A 141 -3.20 -11.09 9.90
N ARG A 142 -2.57 -10.35 10.82
CA ARG A 142 -2.22 -8.94 10.60
C ARG A 142 -1.24 -8.79 9.44
N ASP A 143 -0.20 -9.61 9.42
CA ASP A 143 0.81 -9.64 8.36
C ASP A 143 0.17 -9.96 7.00
N ALA A 144 -0.76 -10.91 6.96
CA ALA A 144 -1.49 -11.26 5.75
C ALA A 144 -2.34 -10.08 5.23
N VAL A 145 -3.01 -9.35 6.12
CA VAL A 145 -3.76 -8.13 5.74
C VAL A 145 -2.82 -7.07 5.16
N SER A 146 -1.68 -6.80 5.80
CA SER A 146 -0.70 -5.83 5.32
C SER A 146 -0.13 -6.19 3.95
N LYS A 147 0.24 -7.46 3.74
CA LYS A 147 0.75 -7.94 2.44
C LYS A 147 -0.31 -7.89 1.34
N ALA A 148 -1.54 -8.31 1.63
CA ALA A 148 -2.65 -8.22 0.67
C ALA A 148 -2.93 -6.76 0.28
N LEU A 149 -2.81 -5.82 1.23
CA LEU A 149 -2.95 -4.40 0.95
C LEU A 149 -1.81 -3.86 0.07
N VAL A 150 -0.56 -4.26 0.29
CA VAL A 150 0.56 -3.92 -0.59
C VAL A 150 0.33 -4.41 -2.02
N LEU A 151 -0.13 -5.66 -2.19
CA LEU A 151 -0.45 -6.22 -3.49
C LEU A 151 -1.62 -5.48 -4.16
N THR A 152 -2.62 -5.09 -3.39
CA THR A 152 -3.73 -4.25 -3.87
C THR A 152 -3.20 -2.96 -4.50
N PHE A 153 -2.27 -2.26 -3.85
CA PHE A 153 -1.69 -1.03 -4.38
C PHE A 153 -0.79 -1.26 -5.61
N ASP A 154 0.00 -2.34 -5.63
CA ASP A 154 0.79 -2.70 -6.82
C ASP A 154 -0.14 -2.97 -8.02
N ASP A 155 -1.21 -3.74 -7.83
CA ASP A 155 -2.16 -4.03 -8.90
C ASP A 155 -2.91 -2.79 -9.40
N ILE A 156 -3.23 -1.84 -8.52
CA ILE A 156 -3.75 -0.53 -8.93
C ILE A 156 -2.74 0.20 -9.82
N SER A 157 -1.45 0.20 -9.45
CA SER A 157 -0.41 0.86 -10.25
C SER A 157 -0.27 0.25 -11.64
N LEU A 158 -0.50 -1.07 -11.74
CA LEU A 158 -0.52 -1.83 -12.99
C LEU A 158 -1.86 -1.77 -13.72
N GLN A 159 -2.84 -1.02 -13.20
CA GLN A 159 -4.21 -0.92 -13.72
C GLN A 159 -4.95 -2.27 -13.77
N ASN A 160 -4.55 -3.23 -12.94
CA ASN A 160 -5.16 -4.54 -12.82
C ASN A 160 -6.22 -4.55 -11.71
N ALA A 161 -7.37 -3.91 -11.97
CA ALA A 161 -8.43 -3.80 -10.98
C ALA A 161 -9.03 -5.14 -10.53
N ALA A 162 -9.02 -6.16 -11.39
CA ALA A 162 -9.50 -7.48 -11.02
C ALA A 162 -8.64 -8.09 -9.89
N MET A 163 -7.31 -8.08 -10.05
CA MET A 163 -6.39 -8.56 -9.02
C MET A 163 -6.44 -7.68 -7.76
N ALA A 164 -6.48 -6.36 -7.92
CA ALA A 164 -6.60 -5.43 -6.79
C ALA A 164 -7.86 -5.73 -5.95
N ARG A 165 -9.01 -5.97 -6.60
CA ARG A 165 -10.26 -6.34 -5.94
C ARG A 165 -10.13 -7.67 -5.20
N MET A 166 -9.48 -8.67 -5.79
CA MET A 166 -9.28 -9.96 -5.15
C MET A 166 -8.42 -9.86 -3.89
N HIS A 167 -7.30 -9.12 -3.94
CA HIS A 167 -6.44 -8.94 -2.77
C HIS A 167 -7.13 -8.14 -1.67
N LEU A 168 -7.83 -7.06 -2.00
CA LEU A 168 -8.60 -6.28 -1.01
C LEU A 168 -9.71 -7.12 -0.39
N THR A 169 -10.44 -7.89 -1.20
CA THR A 169 -11.50 -8.80 -0.73
C THR A 169 -10.94 -9.85 0.22
N GLY A 170 -9.78 -10.44 -0.11
CA GLY A 170 -9.08 -11.38 0.76
C GLY A 170 -8.71 -10.77 2.12
N ALA A 171 -8.15 -9.55 2.12
CA ALA A 171 -7.84 -8.82 3.35
C ALA A 171 -9.09 -8.61 4.22
N LEU A 172 -10.21 -8.20 3.61
CA LEU A 172 -11.47 -8.00 4.32
C LEU A 172 -12.02 -9.31 4.91
N HIS A 173 -11.90 -10.44 4.21
CA HIS A 173 -12.30 -11.74 4.76
C HIS A 173 -11.49 -12.10 6.01
N ILE A 174 -10.18 -11.86 6.01
CA ILE A 174 -9.32 -12.11 7.18
C ILE A 174 -9.75 -11.23 8.36
N ILE A 175 -10.04 -9.95 8.10
CA ILE A 175 -10.52 -9.01 9.12
C ILE A 175 -11.85 -9.47 9.70
N ASN A 176 -12.80 -9.84 8.84
CA ASN A 176 -14.11 -10.31 9.27
C ASN A 176 -14.02 -11.59 10.09
N ALA A 177 -13.21 -12.56 9.65
CA ALA A 177 -12.97 -13.81 10.38
C ALA A 177 -12.33 -13.59 11.76
N ALA A 178 -11.57 -12.50 11.93
CA ALA A 178 -11.02 -12.10 13.22
C ALA A 178 -12.00 -11.33 14.12
N GLY A 179 -13.22 -11.04 13.66
CA GLY A 179 -14.21 -10.24 14.39
C GLY A 179 -14.10 -8.73 14.16
N GLY A 180 -13.36 -8.30 13.14
CA GLY A 180 -13.20 -6.89 12.74
C GLY A 180 -11.81 -6.31 13.02
N ILE A 181 -11.62 -5.05 12.61
CA ILE A 181 -10.33 -4.34 12.69
C ILE A 181 -9.78 -4.31 14.13
N ALA A 182 -10.61 -3.90 15.09
CA ALA A 182 -10.19 -3.75 16.48
C ALA A 182 -9.82 -5.09 17.11
N ALA A 183 -10.58 -6.15 16.80
CA ALA A 183 -10.33 -7.50 17.32
C ALA A 183 -9.04 -8.11 16.76
N LEU A 184 -8.71 -7.80 15.50
CA LEU A 184 -7.46 -8.24 14.87
C LEU A 184 -6.23 -7.44 15.38
N GLY A 185 -6.46 -6.23 15.91
CA GLY A 185 -5.41 -5.33 16.39
C GLY A 185 -4.59 -4.71 15.26
N LEU A 186 -5.23 -4.34 14.14
CA LEU A 186 -4.56 -3.62 13.06
C LEU A 186 -4.18 -2.21 13.50
N SER A 187 -3.06 -1.70 12.97
CA SER A 187 -2.65 -0.31 13.23
C SER A 187 -3.61 0.68 12.58
N ASP A 188 -3.62 1.91 13.08
CA ASP A 188 -4.44 2.99 12.53
C ASP A 188 -4.11 3.26 11.06
N LEU A 189 -2.84 3.11 10.67
CA LEU A 189 -2.40 3.26 9.28
C LEU A 189 -3.02 2.21 8.36
N ILE A 190 -2.93 0.93 8.72
CA ILE A 190 -3.50 -0.15 7.89
C ILE A 190 -5.02 -0.01 7.83
N SER A 191 -5.64 0.31 8.96
CA SER A 191 -7.08 0.57 9.06
C SER A 191 -7.51 1.71 8.13
N TYR A 192 -6.78 2.83 8.16
CA TYR A 192 -7.02 3.97 7.29
C TYR A 192 -6.86 3.63 5.81
N LEU A 193 -5.78 2.93 5.44
CA LEU A 193 -5.52 2.56 4.05
C LEU A 193 -6.62 1.63 3.49
N ILE A 194 -7.14 0.70 4.30
CA ILE A 194 -8.26 -0.16 3.93
C ILE A 194 -9.55 0.66 3.77
N SER A 195 -9.87 1.52 4.74
CA SER A 195 -11.03 2.42 4.61
C SER A 195 -10.96 3.29 3.36
N ASN A 196 -9.78 3.84 3.05
CA ASN A 196 -9.56 4.63 1.83
C ASN A 196 -9.77 3.78 0.56
N CYS A 197 -9.27 2.54 0.53
CA CYS A 197 -9.48 1.60 -0.58
C CYS A 197 -10.97 1.30 -0.82
N VAL A 198 -11.73 1.09 0.25
CA VAL A 198 -13.15 0.73 0.19
C VAL A 198 -14.01 1.94 -0.14
N TYR A 199 -13.91 3.02 0.63
CA TYR A 199 -14.88 4.12 0.56
C TYR A 199 -14.47 5.23 -0.39
N SER A 200 -13.20 5.63 -0.37
CA SER A 200 -12.74 6.75 -1.18
C SER A 200 -12.38 6.32 -2.60
N LYS A 201 -11.79 5.13 -2.74
CA LYS A 201 -11.36 4.58 -4.03
C LYS A 201 -12.34 3.62 -4.66
N ARG A 202 -13.29 3.12 -3.87
CA ARG A 202 -14.38 2.27 -4.36
C ARG A 202 -13.86 1.09 -5.18
N ILE A 203 -12.74 0.50 -4.75
CA ILE A 203 -12.04 -0.57 -5.49
C ILE A 203 -12.94 -1.80 -5.72
N LEU A 204 -13.89 -2.01 -4.80
CA LEU A 204 -14.79 -3.15 -4.83
C LEU A 204 -15.96 -2.97 -5.80
N ASP A 205 -16.23 -1.75 -6.26
CA ASP A 205 -17.31 -1.45 -7.19
C ASP A 205 -17.00 -2.05 -8.57
N GLU A 206 -18.05 -2.35 -9.35
CA GLU A 206 -17.89 -2.93 -10.70
C GLU A 206 -17.08 -2.01 -11.63
N GLU A 207 -17.26 -0.69 -11.50
CA GLU A 207 -16.45 0.35 -12.12
C GLU A 207 -15.71 1.21 -11.07
N PRO A 208 -14.48 0.86 -10.67
CA PRO A 208 -13.75 1.63 -9.68
C PRO A 208 -13.22 2.96 -10.25
N ASP A 209 -13.53 4.08 -9.58
CA ASP A 209 -13.15 5.46 -9.95
C ASP A 209 -11.63 5.64 -10.23
N VAL A 210 -10.80 4.80 -9.61
CA VAL A 210 -9.34 4.79 -9.77
C VAL A 210 -8.92 4.53 -11.23
N LEU A 211 -9.66 3.69 -11.96
CA LEU A 211 -9.32 3.34 -13.35
C LEU A 211 -9.74 4.42 -14.36
N GLN A 212 -10.64 5.34 -14.00
CA GLN A 212 -11.02 6.47 -14.85
C GLN A 212 -10.04 7.66 -14.71
N ARG A 213 -9.43 7.84 -13.53
CA ARG A 213 -8.47 8.95 -13.28
C ARG A 213 -7.05 8.65 -13.73
N SER A 214 -6.57 7.40 -13.63
CA SER A 214 -5.23 7.01 -14.14
C SER A 214 -5.11 7.21 -15.66
N ARG A 215 -6.22 7.02 -16.39
CA ARG A 215 -6.31 7.24 -17.85
C ARG A 215 -6.00 8.70 -18.26
N ARG A 216 -6.18 9.67 -17.37
CA ARG A 216 -5.89 11.10 -17.63
C ARG A 216 -4.45 11.53 -17.30
N TYR A 217 -3.75 10.79 -16.44
CA TYR A 217 -2.37 11.15 -16.05
C TYR A 217 -1.29 10.41 -16.84
N TRP A 218 -1.63 9.26 -17.43
CA TRP A 218 -0.71 8.45 -18.25
C TRP A 218 -1.08 8.45 -19.74
N GLY A 219 -2.04 9.27 -20.16
CA GLY A 219 -2.70 9.18 -21.47
C GLY A 219 -2.68 10.45 -22.35
N THR A 220 -1.89 11.47 -22.03
CA THR A 220 -1.73 12.64 -22.93
C THR A 220 -0.30 13.17 -22.92
N THR A 221 0.62 12.39 -23.48
CA THR A 221 1.78 12.89 -24.23
C THR A 221 1.86 12.07 -25.51
N GLY A 222 1.08 12.47 -26.52
CA GLY A 222 1.04 11.75 -27.78
C GLY A 222 -0.11 12.18 -28.68
N LEU A 223 -0.13 13.45 -29.08
CA LEU A 223 -0.26 13.94 -30.46
C LEU A 223 -0.01 15.46 -30.46
#